data_AF-A0A369W7W3-F1
#
_entry.id   AF-A0A369W7W3-F1
#
_cell.length_a   1.000
_cell.length_b   1.000
_cell.length_c   1.000
_cell.angle_alpha   90.00
_cell.angle_beta   90.00
_cell.angle_gamma   90.00
#
_symmetry.space_group_name_H-M   'P 1'
#
loop_
_entity.id
_entity.type
_entity.pdbx_description
1 polymer ?
#
loop_
_entity_poly.entity_id
_entity_poly.type
_entity_poly.pdbx_seq_one_letter_code
_entity_poly.pdbx_strand_id
1 'polypeptide(L)'
;MHSGAFSSVIWGGGALVPIALDSSSESARVAICVKDLKSHLETEQPLERSKILAMAHIFRRDLFGPDVAPMEMLDRPFSFDRQTAASVYGVLEQLRNTNLRQMESTRKSLARMDMPLPDFILSHVRTSARALEVWMVTVGVGISPDMRADVRAIWGHLEGASPVLPVAFAALRAFADANEEVTGIRGKALFNSLDDGLWAEACRYIPAFTRARISTQ
;
A
#
# COMPACT_ATOMS: atom_id res chain seq x y z
N MET A 1 10.91 23.73 6.80
CA MET A 1 11.00 22.78 7.93
C MET A 1 9.76 22.93 8.79
N HIS A 2 8.72 22.14 8.55
CA HIS A 2 7.63 21.85 9.50
C HIS A 2 6.90 20.60 8.99
N SER A 3 7.36 19.43 9.42
CA SER A 3 6.65 18.16 9.25
C SER A 3 6.61 17.53 10.64
N GLY A 4 5.49 17.69 11.34
CA GLY A 4 5.37 17.22 12.73
C GLY A 4 3.94 16.99 13.21
N ALA A 5 2.92 17.35 12.43
CA ALA A 5 1.52 17.23 12.86
C ALA A 5 0.75 16.05 12.21
N PHE A 6 1.31 15.38 11.20
CA PHE A 6 0.62 14.31 10.47
C PHE A 6 0.62 12.95 11.21
N SER A 7 1.49 12.78 12.20
CA SER A 7 1.76 11.48 12.84
C SER A 7 0.81 11.10 14.00
N SER A 8 -0.09 11.97 14.47
CA SER A 8 -0.87 11.66 15.69
C SER A 8 -2.34 11.29 15.47
N VAL A 9 -2.92 11.60 14.31
CA VAL A 9 -4.39 11.46 14.11
C VAL A 9 -4.78 10.24 13.27
N ILE A 10 -3.83 9.51 12.69
CA ILE A 10 -4.08 8.27 11.93
C ILE A 10 -3.68 7.02 12.73
N TRP A 11 -2.86 7.18 13.76
CA TRP A 11 -2.17 6.08 14.41
C TRP A 11 -2.67 5.94 15.85
N GLY A 12 -3.74 5.16 16.03
CA GLY A 12 -4.18 4.75 17.36
C GLY A 12 -2.99 4.12 18.09
N GLY A 13 -2.59 4.73 19.22
CA GLY A 13 -1.42 4.38 20.01
C GLY A 13 -1.51 3.01 20.69
N GLY A 14 -1.44 1.94 19.90
CA GLY A 14 -1.17 0.59 20.38
C GLY A 14 0.32 0.30 20.21
N ALA A 15 1.01 -0.02 21.30
CA ALA A 15 2.40 -0.46 21.25
C ALA A 15 2.57 -1.64 20.27
N LEU A 16 3.54 -1.52 19.36
CA LEU A 16 3.92 -2.56 18.42
C LEU A 16 4.61 -3.69 19.20
N VAL A 17 3.93 -4.81 19.41
CA VAL A 17 4.53 -6.01 20.00
C VAL A 17 4.78 -7.03 18.88
N PRO A 18 6.05 -7.38 18.59
CA PRO A 18 6.33 -8.40 17.59
C PRO A 18 5.94 -9.78 18.14
N ILE A 19 5.05 -10.47 17.43
CA ILE A 19 4.71 -11.88 17.69
C ILE A 19 5.70 -12.74 16.91
N ALA A 20 6.56 -13.49 17.61
CA ALA A 20 7.43 -14.47 16.97
C ALA A 20 6.59 -15.65 16.45
N LEU A 21 6.59 -15.86 15.14
CA LEU A 21 5.93 -16.98 14.47
C LEU A 21 6.99 -17.89 13.83
N ASP A 22 6.64 -19.17 13.62
CA ASP A 22 7.51 -20.11 12.89
C ASP A 22 7.74 -19.62 11.44
N SER A 23 8.99 -19.71 10.98
CA SER A 23 9.46 -19.34 9.65
C SER A 23 8.61 -19.89 8.51
N SER A 24 8.07 -21.11 8.64
CA SER A 24 7.18 -21.72 7.65
C SER A 24 5.86 -20.95 7.50
N SER A 25 5.31 -20.47 8.62
CA SER A 25 4.09 -19.66 8.66
C SER A 25 4.29 -18.29 8.01
N GLU A 26 5.45 -17.66 8.22
CA GLU A 26 5.78 -16.37 7.59
C GLU A 26 5.86 -16.46 6.07
N SER A 27 6.57 -17.47 5.55
CA SER A 27 6.67 -17.69 4.10
C SER A 27 5.30 -17.93 3.46
N ALA A 28 4.44 -18.71 4.12
CA ALA A 28 3.09 -18.98 3.65
C ALA A 28 2.24 -17.70 3.57
N ARG A 29 2.33 -16.81 4.58
CA ARG A 29 1.62 -15.52 4.56
C ARG A 29 2.06 -14.63 3.40
N VAL A 30 3.38 -14.56 3.15
CA VAL A 30 3.93 -13.81 2.01
C VAL A 30 3.43 -14.40 0.70
N ALA A 31 3.51 -15.71 0.52
CA ALA A 31 3.08 -16.39 -0.71
C ALA A 31 1.59 -16.16 -1.02
N ILE A 32 0.72 -16.20 0.01
CA ILE A 32 -0.71 -15.89 -0.15
C ILE A 32 -0.88 -14.42 -0.57
N CYS A 33 -0.21 -13.49 0.12
CA CYS A 33 -0.28 -12.06 -0.22
C CYS A 33 0.16 -11.78 -1.67
N VAL A 34 1.27 -12.38 -2.11
CA VAL A 34 1.79 -12.29 -3.48
C VAL A 34 0.77 -12.83 -4.48
N LYS A 35 0.25 -14.03 -4.25
CA LYS A 35 -0.69 -14.68 -5.17
C LYS A 35 -1.99 -13.89 -5.30
N ASP A 36 -2.54 -13.44 -4.17
CA ASP A 36 -3.80 -12.70 -4.13
C ASP A 36 -3.67 -11.34 -4.82
N LEU A 37 -2.59 -10.60 -4.54
CA LEU A 37 -2.34 -9.30 -5.17
C LEU A 37 -2.09 -9.45 -6.68
N LYS A 38 -1.27 -10.43 -7.09
CA LYS A 38 -1.01 -10.69 -8.51
C LYS A 38 -2.28 -11.03 -9.27
N SER A 39 -3.05 -12.00 -8.79
CA SER A 39 -4.33 -12.42 -9.40
C SER A 39 -5.32 -11.26 -9.53
N HIS A 40 -5.40 -10.41 -8.50
CA HIS A 40 -6.20 -9.20 -8.56
C HIS A 40 -5.71 -8.25 -9.66
N LEU A 41 -4.41 -7.93 -9.69
CA LEU A 41 -3.88 -7.02 -10.71
C LEU A 41 -4.03 -7.56 -12.13
N GLU A 42 -3.93 -8.87 -12.35
CA GLU A 42 -4.12 -9.48 -13.68
C GLU A 42 -5.53 -9.25 -14.23
N THR A 43 -6.54 -9.22 -13.37
CA THR A 43 -7.96 -9.11 -13.74
C THR A 43 -8.50 -7.69 -13.72
N GLU A 44 -7.86 -6.80 -12.96
CA GLU A 44 -8.30 -5.40 -12.82
C GLU A 44 -8.05 -4.55 -14.05
N GLN A 45 -8.85 -3.50 -14.23
CA GLN A 45 -8.69 -2.53 -15.31
C GLN A 45 -7.46 -1.64 -15.10
N PRO A 46 -6.86 -1.08 -16.17
CA PRO A 46 -5.71 -0.18 -16.04
C PRO A 46 -5.92 0.96 -15.05
N LEU A 47 -7.11 1.58 -15.02
CA LEU A 47 -7.41 2.67 -14.10
C LEU A 47 -7.29 2.25 -12.62
N GLU A 48 -7.79 1.07 -12.25
CA GLU A 48 -7.70 0.58 -10.87
C GLU A 48 -6.25 0.25 -10.50
N ARG A 49 -5.48 -0.36 -11.41
CA ARG A 49 -4.04 -0.58 -11.23
C ARG A 49 -3.30 0.76 -11.03
N SER A 50 -3.63 1.80 -11.78
CA SER A 50 -3.05 3.14 -11.61
C SER A 50 -3.44 3.78 -10.28
N LYS A 51 -4.68 3.60 -9.80
CA LYS A 51 -5.09 4.07 -8.47
C LYS A 51 -4.31 3.35 -7.36
N ILE A 52 -4.12 2.03 -7.49
CA ILE A 52 -3.29 1.24 -6.56
C ILE A 52 -1.85 1.75 -6.57
N LEU A 53 -1.26 1.98 -7.75
CA LEU A 53 0.09 2.54 -7.88
C LEU A 53 0.18 3.92 -7.21
N ALA A 54 -0.71 4.84 -7.57
CA ALA A 54 -0.74 6.19 -7.03
C ALA A 54 -0.85 6.21 -5.50
N MET A 55 -1.71 5.36 -4.94
CA MET A 55 -1.88 5.20 -3.50
C MET A 55 -0.67 4.56 -2.83
N ALA A 56 -0.06 3.55 -3.46
CA ALA A 56 1.14 2.90 -2.94
C ALA A 56 2.26 3.93 -2.78
N HIS A 57 2.43 4.86 -3.71
CA HIS A 57 3.46 5.89 -3.58
C HIS A 57 3.20 6.91 -2.47
N ILE A 58 1.94 7.18 -2.13
CA ILE A 58 1.60 7.96 -0.94
C ILE A 58 2.04 7.19 0.32
N PHE A 59 1.68 5.91 0.41
CA PHE A 59 2.12 5.09 1.54
C PHE A 59 3.62 4.91 1.60
N ARG A 60 4.34 4.90 0.48
CA ARG A 60 5.80 4.87 0.50
C ARG A 60 6.36 6.04 1.27
N ARG A 61 5.90 7.25 0.95
CA ARG A 61 6.33 8.50 1.61
C ARG A 61 5.99 8.48 3.10
N ASP A 62 4.80 7.98 3.44
CA ASP A 62 4.26 8.08 4.80
C ASP A 62 4.72 6.93 5.73
N LEU A 63 5.03 5.75 5.17
CA LEU A 63 5.41 4.55 5.91
C LEU A 63 6.91 4.26 5.89
N PHE A 64 7.64 4.72 4.88
CA PHE A 64 9.08 4.45 4.78
C PHE A 64 9.85 5.73 5.07
N GLY A 65 9.99 6.00 6.36
CA GLY A 65 10.86 7.03 6.94
C GLY A 65 11.86 6.40 7.91
N PRO A 66 12.74 7.22 8.54
CA PRO A 66 13.77 6.72 9.46
C PRO A 66 13.22 5.90 10.63
N ASP A 67 11.95 6.08 10.99
CA ASP A 67 11.34 5.50 12.19
C ASP A 67 10.62 4.15 11.96
N VAL A 68 10.38 3.73 10.71
CA VAL A 68 9.53 2.55 10.42
C VAL A 68 10.31 1.47 9.68
N ALA A 69 10.95 1.80 8.56
CA ALA A 69 11.73 0.85 7.77
C ALA A 69 12.74 1.60 6.90
N PRO A 70 13.98 1.08 6.76
CA PRO A 70 14.97 1.67 5.86
C PRO A 70 14.43 1.68 4.43
N MET A 71 14.47 2.84 3.76
CA MET A 71 14.03 2.95 2.36
C MET A 71 14.81 2.00 1.45
N GLU A 72 16.06 1.69 1.80
CA GLU A 72 16.93 0.77 1.08
C GLU A 72 16.37 -0.66 1.02
N MET A 73 15.50 -1.05 1.96
CA MET A 73 14.83 -2.36 1.95
C MET A 73 13.92 -2.52 0.75
N LEU A 74 13.32 -1.43 0.26
CA LEU A 74 12.47 -1.48 -0.93
C LEU A 74 13.28 -1.83 -2.19
N ASP A 75 14.51 -1.32 -2.30
CA ASP A 75 15.38 -1.59 -3.46
C ASP A 75 16.22 -2.85 -3.33
N ARG A 76 16.59 -3.22 -2.10
CA ARG A 76 17.51 -4.32 -1.80
C ARG A 76 16.97 -5.23 -0.68
N PRO A 77 15.76 -5.80 -0.84
CA PRO A 77 15.14 -6.61 0.22
C PRO A 77 15.98 -7.83 0.62
N PHE A 78 16.79 -8.37 -0.30
CA PHE A 78 17.69 -9.51 -0.06
C PHE A 78 18.96 -9.15 0.73
N SER A 79 19.24 -7.87 0.94
CA SER A 79 20.40 -7.42 1.73
C SER A 79 20.12 -7.36 3.22
N PHE A 80 18.87 -7.56 3.62
CA PHE A 80 18.43 -7.59 5.02
C PHE A 80 18.27 -9.03 5.46
N ASP A 81 18.51 -9.29 6.74
CA ASP A 81 18.23 -10.60 7.30
C ASP A 81 16.71 -10.86 7.34
N ARG A 82 16.35 -12.14 7.38
CA ARG A 82 14.95 -12.60 7.37
C ARG A 82 14.14 -11.99 8.52
N GLN A 83 14.72 -11.86 9.71
CA GLN A 83 14.02 -11.37 10.90
C GLN A 83 13.67 -9.89 10.76
N THR A 84 14.59 -9.08 10.23
CA THR A 84 14.35 -7.68 9.92
C THR A 84 13.27 -7.53 8.84
N ALA A 85 13.32 -8.32 7.76
CA ALA A 85 12.27 -8.32 6.74
C ALA A 85 10.90 -8.76 7.29
N ALA A 86 10.86 -9.77 8.17
CA ALA A 86 9.66 -10.26 8.83
C ALA A 86 9.07 -9.24 9.82
N SER A 87 9.92 -8.46 10.50
CA SER A 87 9.49 -7.39 11.39
C SER A 87 8.77 -6.27 10.63
N VAL A 88 9.40 -5.75 9.57
CA VAL A 88 8.76 -4.75 8.68
C VAL A 88 7.51 -5.33 8.03
N TYR A 89 7.61 -6.59 7.59
CA TYR A 89 6.56 -7.58 7.38
C TYR A 89 5.29 -7.30 8.20
N GLY A 90 5.43 -7.66 9.47
CA GLY A 90 4.38 -7.65 10.47
C GLY A 90 3.81 -6.26 10.73
N VAL A 91 4.63 -5.21 10.69
CA VAL A 91 4.15 -3.82 10.86
C VAL A 91 3.18 -3.45 9.74
N LEU A 92 3.55 -3.70 8.48
CA LEU A 92 2.68 -3.41 7.33
C LEU A 92 1.42 -4.26 7.34
N GLU A 93 1.54 -5.55 7.68
CA GLU A 93 0.41 -6.47 7.80
C GLU A 93 -0.55 -6.04 8.92
N GLN A 94 -0.02 -5.64 10.08
CA GLN A 94 -0.81 -5.14 11.20
C GLN A 94 -1.54 -3.86 10.81
N LEU A 95 -0.90 -2.95 10.08
CA LEU A 95 -1.52 -1.74 9.56
C LEU A 95 -2.69 -2.08 8.62
N ARG A 96 -2.45 -2.92 7.61
CA ARG A 96 -3.52 -3.39 6.70
C ARG A 96 -4.69 -4.00 7.48
N ASN A 97 -4.40 -4.91 8.40
CA ASN A 97 -5.42 -5.62 9.18
C ASN A 97 -6.17 -4.69 10.14
N THR A 98 -5.53 -3.63 10.64
CA THR A 98 -6.16 -2.62 11.50
C THR A 98 -7.13 -1.77 10.69
N ASN A 99 -6.71 -1.28 9.51
CA ASN A 99 -7.56 -0.50 8.61
C ASN A 99 -8.79 -1.31 8.18
N LEU A 100 -8.61 -2.59 7.79
CA LEU A 100 -9.73 -3.46 7.42
C LEU A 100 -10.69 -3.71 8.58
N ARG A 101 -10.18 -3.93 9.81
CA ARG A 101 -11.02 -4.14 11.00
C ARG A 101 -11.79 -2.88 11.39
N GLN A 102 -11.16 -1.71 11.36
CA GLN A 102 -11.82 -0.43 11.60
C GLN A 102 -12.95 -0.21 10.60
N MET A 103 -12.71 -0.47 9.32
CA MET A 103 -13.74 -0.33 8.28
C MET A 103 -14.89 -1.30 8.44
N GLU A 104 -14.64 -2.57 8.75
CA GLU A 104 -15.73 -3.52 8.99
C GLU A 104 -16.54 -3.14 10.24
N SER A 105 -15.89 -2.60 11.28
CA SER A 105 -16.56 -2.08 12.47
C SER A 105 -17.45 -0.86 12.15
N THR A 106 -16.93 0.09 11.37
CA THR A 106 -17.69 1.26 10.91
C THR A 106 -18.87 0.83 10.03
N ARG A 107 -18.66 -0.09 9.10
CA ARG A 107 -19.71 -0.66 8.23
C ARG A 107 -20.84 -1.26 9.04
N LYS A 108 -20.51 -2.12 10.03
CA LYS A 108 -21.49 -2.75 10.91
C LYS A 108 -22.23 -1.72 11.76
N SER A 109 -21.54 -0.71 12.27
CA SER A 109 -22.14 0.34 13.11
C SER A 109 -23.14 1.18 12.32
N LEU A 110 -22.74 1.63 11.12
CA LEU A 110 -23.60 2.46 10.27
C LEU A 110 -24.78 1.67 9.68
N ALA A 111 -24.59 0.39 9.33
CA ALA A 111 -25.67 -0.48 8.90
C ALA A 111 -26.74 -0.70 10.00
N ARG A 112 -26.37 -0.69 11.28
CA ARG A 112 -27.34 -0.74 12.39
C ARG A 112 -28.16 0.54 12.58
N MET A 113 -27.72 1.64 11.96
CA MET A 113 -28.41 2.93 11.96
C MET A 113 -29.15 3.19 10.65
N ASP A 114 -29.36 2.16 9.81
CA ASP A 114 -29.94 2.27 8.47
C ASP A 114 -29.22 3.27 7.54
N MET A 115 -27.93 3.48 7.77
CA MET A 115 -27.06 4.31 6.95
C MET A 115 -25.98 3.44 6.31
N PRO A 116 -26.23 2.74 5.19
CA PRO A 116 -25.18 1.93 4.57
C PRO A 116 -23.99 2.81 4.14
N LEU A 117 -22.77 2.29 4.30
CA LEU A 117 -21.58 2.96 3.76
C LEU A 117 -21.68 3.03 2.24
N PRO A 118 -21.43 4.20 1.63
CA PRO A 118 -21.37 4.32 0.18
C PRO A 118 -20.32 3.39 -0.44
N ASP A 119 -20.66 2.81 -1.60
CA ASP A 119 -19.78 1.87 -2.31
C ASP A 119 -18.41 2.46 -2.67
N PHE A 120 -18.35 3.77 -2.93
CA PHE A 120 -17.10 4.45 -3.25
C PHE A 120 -16.10 4.42 -2.07
N ILE A 121 -16.59 4.43 -0.81
CA ILE A 121 -15.75 4.28 0.38
C ILE A 121 -15.22 2.86 0.47
N LEU A 122 -16.06 1.86 0.22
CA LEU A 122 -15.65 0.45 0.22
C LEU A 122 -14.59 0.19 -0.86
N SER A 123 -14.78 0.76 -2.06
CA SER A 123 -13.81 0.70 -3.15
C SER A 123 -12.48 1.30 -2.73
N HIS A 124 -12.48 2.49 -2.14
CA HIS A 124 -11.26 3.16 -1.69
C HIS A 124 -10.51 2.36 -0.62
N VAL A 125 -11.22 1.77 0.35
CA VAL A 125 -10.61 0.91 1.37
C VAL A 125 -9.91 -0.28 0.74
N ARG A 126 -10.54 -0.89 -0.28
CA ARG A 126 -9.94 -1.99 -1.04
C ARG A 126 -8.69 -1.54 -1.77
N THR A 127 -8.75 -0.42 -2.50
CA THR A 127 -7.59 0.17 -3.19
C THR A 127 -6.45 0.45 -2.21
N SER A 128 -6.74 1.03 -1.05
CA SER A 128 -5.77 1.31 0.01
C SER A 128 -5.15 0.03 0.59
N ALA A 129 -5.94 -1.02 0.82
CA ALA A 129 -5.40 -2.31 1.24
C ALA A 129 -4.45 -2.91 0.20
N ARG A 130 -4.83 -2.88 -1.09
CA ARG A 130 -3.97 -3.37 -2.19
C ARG A 130 -2.69 -2.55 -2.33
N ALA A 131 -2.77 -1.24 -2.13
CA ALA A 131 -1.61 -0.36 -2.16
C ALA A 131 -0.62 -0.64 -1.02
N LEU A 132 -1.10 -0.99 0.18
CA LEU A 132 -0.22 -1.49 1.26
C LEU A 132 0.41 -2.84 0.89
N GLU A 133 -0.37 -3.72 0.27
CA GLU A 133 0.12 -5.04 -0.15
C GLU A 133 1.25 -4.95 -1.17
N VAL A 134 1.28 -3.94 -2.03
CA VAL A 134 2.42 -3.68 -2.95
C VAL A 134 3.73 -3.60 -2.15
N TRP A 135 3.75 -2.90 -1.03
CA TRP A 135 4.94 -2.79 -0.18
C TRP A 135 5.17 -4.06 0.65
N MET A 136 4.10 -4.71 1.13
CA MET A 136 4.21 -5.99 1.81
C MET A 136 4.88 -7.04 0.92
N VAL A 137 4.44 -7.22 -0.32
CA VAL A 137 5.05 -8.22 -1.22
C VAL A 137 6.47 -7.84 -1.63
N THR A 138 6.77 -6.53 -1.71
CA THR A 138 8.10 -6.01 -2.02
C THR A 138 9.10 -6.33 -0.90
N VAL A 139 8.73 -6.08 0.36
CA VAL A 139 9.54 -6.46 1.53
C VAL A 139 9.56 -7.98 1.72
N GLY A 140 8.41 -8.62 1.52
CA GLY A 140 8.18 -10.05 1.73
C GLY A 140 9.08 -10.94 0.87
N VAL A 141 9.59 -10.44 -0.26
CA VAL A 141 10.56 -11.19 -1.07
C VAL A 141 11.89 -11.44 -0.32
N GLY A 142 12.22 -10.65 0.71
CA GLY A 142 13.34 -10.92 1.62
C GLY A 142 13.07 -12.10 2.56
N ILE A 143 11.79 -12.43 2.80
CA ILE A 143 11.32 -13.58 3.58
C ILE A 143 11.14 -14.81 2.67
N SER A 144 10.59 -14.61 1.47
CA SER A 144 10.33 -15.67 0.48
C SER A 144 10.95 -15.31 -0.87
N PRO A 145 12.27 -15.56 -1.06
CA PRO A 145 12.97 -15.18 -2.29
C PRO A 145 12.46 -15.88 -3.55
N ASP A 146 11.85 -17.04 -3.40
CA ASP A 146 11.18 -17.82 -4.45
C ASP A 146 10.02 -17.05 -5.10
N MET A 147 9.38 -16.13 -4.38
CA MET A 147 8.29 -15.29 -4.89
C MET A 147 8.76 -14.12 -5.78
N ARG A 148 10.08 -13.96 -5.99
CA ARG A 148 10.66 -12.80 -6.70
C ARG A 148 10.10 -12.60 -8.11
N ALA A 149 9.88 -13.68 -8.86
CA ALA A 149 9.35 -13.58 -10.22
C ALA A 149 7.92 -13.03 -10.23
N ASP A 150 7.08 -13.45 -9.28
CA ASP A 150 5.71 -12.97 -9.13
C ASP A 150 5.66 -11.51 -8.64
N VAL A 151 6.54 -11.14 -7.70
CA VAL A 151 6.68 -9.73 -7.27
C VAL A 151 7.11 -8.84 -8.44
N ARG A 152 8.00 -9.32 -9.32
CA ARG A 152 8.35 -8.61 -10.55
C ARG A 152 7.13 -8.46 -11.47
N ALA A 153 6.31 -9.51 -11.63
CA ALA A 153 5.10 -9.45 -12.44
C ALA A 153 4.09 -8.42 -11.89
N ILE A 154 3.90 -8.39 -10.57
CA ILE A 154 3.08 -7.37 -9.87
C ILE A 154 3.54 -5.96 -10.25
N TRP A 155 4.84 -5.67 -10.11
CA TRP A 155 5.38 -4.36 -10.48
C TRP A 155 5.25 -4.06 -11.99
N GLY A 156 5.37 -5.08 -12.85
CA GLY A 156 5.13 -4.92 -14.29
C GLY A 156 3.68 -4.54 -14.62
N HIS A 157 2.69 -5.12 -13.93
CA HIS A 157 1.28 -4.72 -14.08
C HIS A 157 1.02 -3.29 -13.64
N LEU A 158 1.66 -2.85 -12.55
CA LEU A 158 1.54 -1.48 -12.05
C LEU A 158 2.22 -0.48 -13.00
N GLU A 159 3.46 -0.77 -13.41
CA GLU A 159 4.22 0.07 -14.35
C GLU A 159 3.48 0.24 -15.68
N GLY A 160 2.91 -0.84 -16.22
CA GLY A 160 2.09 -0.80 -17.44
C GLY A 160 0.82 0.06 -17.33
N ALA A 161 0.36 0.35 -16.11
CA ALA A 161 -0.78 1.24 -15.86
C ALA A 161 -0.38 2.72 -15.72
N SER A 162 0.92 3.06 -15.70
CA SER A 162 1.39 4.44 -15.53
C SER A 162 0.82 5.47 -16.53
N PRO A 163 0.53 5.14 -17.80
CA PRO A 163 -0.07 6.10 -18.74
C PRO A 163 -1.42 6.68 -18.30
N VAL A 164 -2.14 6.00 -17.39
CA VAL A 164 -3.47 6.39 -16.91
C VAL A 164 -3.42 7.12 -15.56
N LEU A 165 -2.22 7.43 -15.04
CA LEU A 165 -2.02 8.13 -13.76
C LEU A 165 -2.79 9.46 -13.64
N PRO A 166 -2.83 10.35 -14.66
CA PRO A 166 -3.59 11.60 -14.53
C PRO A 166 -5.08 11.38 -14.23
N VAL A 167 -5.68 10.35 -14.85
CA VAL A 167 -7.09 9.98 -14.61
C VAL A 167 -7.25 9.38 -13.21
N ALA A 168 -6.29 8.58 -12.76
CA ALA A 168 -6.29 8.02 -11.40
C ALA A 168 -6.18 9.12 -10.33
N PHE A 169 -5.33 10.13 -10.52
CA PHE A 169 -5.19 11.26 -9.61
C PHE A 169 -6.50 12.03 -9.48
N ALA A 170 -7.13 12.36 -10.62
CA ALA A 170 -8.43 13.02 -10.64
C ALA A 170 -9.50 12.19 -9.89
N ALA A 171 -9.54 10.87 -10.11
CA ALA A 171 -10.47 9.98 -9.42
C ALA A 171 -10.23 9.89 -7.90
N LEU A 172 -8.96 9.92 -7.46
CA LEU A 172 -8.61 9.91 -6.04
C LEU A 172 -8.93 11.24 -5.35
N ARG A 173 -8.80 12.38 -6.05
CA ARG A 173 -9.25 13.69 -5.55
C ARG A 173 -10.77 13.77 -5.46
N ALA A 174 -11.48 13.32 -6.50
CA ALA A 174 -12.94 13.26 -6.50
C ALA A 174 -13.48 12.39 -5.35
N PHE A 175 -12.78 11.29 -5.04
CA PHE A 175 -13.05 10.50 -3.83
C PHE A 175 -12.90 11.33 -2.55
N ALA A 176 -11.82 12.10 -2.42
CA ALA A 176 -11.55 12.94 -1.26
C ALA A 176 -12.69 13.94 -1.03
N ASP A 177 -13.12 14.60 -2.10
CA ASP A 177 -14.17 15.61 -2.08
C ASP A 177 -15.52 14.97 -1.68
N ALA A 178 -15.87 13.82 -2.28
CA ALA A 178 -17.08 13.08 -1.92
C ALA A 178 -17.06 12.56 -0.47
N ASN A 179 -15.90 12.13 0.02
CA ASN A 179 -15.75 11.69 1.41
C ASN A 179 -15.89 12.87 2.40
N GLU A 180 -15.37 14.05 2.06
CA GLU A 180 -15.55 15.27 2.83
C GLU A 180 -17.04 15.66 2.91
N GLU A 181 -17.77 15.56 1.79
CA GLU A 181 -19.22 15.82 1.75
C GLU A 181 -20.00 14.87 2.66
N VAL A 182 -19.70 13.56 2.63
CA VAL A 182 -20.40 12.55 3.45
C VAL A 182 -20.05 12.65 4.93
N THR A 183 -18.78 12.90 5.28
CA THR A 183 -18.31 12.85 6.67
C THR A 183 -18.35 14.20 7.37
N GLY A 184 -18.43 15.31 6.63
CA GLY A 184 -18.28 16.67 7.15
C GLY A 184 -16.88 16.99 7.69
N ILE A 185 -15.91 16.06 7.58
CA ILE A 185 -14.54 16.24 8.04
C ILE A 185 -13.75 16.95 6.95
N ARG A 186 -13.68 18.28 7.04
CA ARG A 186 -12.91 19.12 6.12
C ARG A 186 -11.40 18.95 6.32
N GLY A 187 -10.66 18.84 5.22
CA GLY A 187 -9.24 19.22 5.22
C GLY A 187 -8.21 18.19 5.67
N LYS A 188 -8.49 16.88 5.67
CA LYS A 188 -7.39 15.90 5.61
C LYS A 188 -7.02 15.64 4.15
N ALA A 189 -6.31 16.60 3.57
CA ALA A 189 -5.86 16.64 2.18
C ALA A 189 -4.84 15.52 1.84
N LEU A 190 -5.26 14.26 1.96
CA LEU A 190 -4.41 13.11 1.64
C LEU A 190 -3.92 13.18 0.19
N PHE A 191 -4.83 13.52 -0.73
CA PHE A 191 -4.53 13.71 -2.15
C PHE A 191 -4.37 15.20 -2.53
N ASN A 192 -5.05 16.10 -1.80
CA ASN A 192 -5.11 17.51 -2.14
C ASN A 192 -3.82 18.30 -1.81
N SER A 193 -2.88 17.70 -1.07
CA SER A 193 -1.59 18.30 -0.72
C SER A 193 -0.45 18.01 -1.70
N LEU A 194 -0.66 17.08 -2.65
CA LEU A 194 0.36 16.70 -3.62
C LEU A 194 0.16 17.44 -4.94
N ASP A 195 1.24 17.97 -5.50
CA ASP A 195 1.27 18.41 -6.90
C ASP A 195 1.26 17.19 -7.83
N ASP A 196 0.47 17.23 -8.91
CA ASP A 196 0.33 16.09 -9.83
C ASP A 196 1.65 15.72 -10.52
N GLY A 197 2.50 16.71 -10.80
CA GLY A 197 3.84 16.48 -11.36
C GLY A 197 4.74 15.76 -10.38
N LEU A 198 4.77 16.20 -9.11
CA LEU A 198 5.52 15.52 -8.05
C LEU A 198 4.97 14.11 -7.75
N TRP A 199 3.65 13.93 -7.81
CA TRP A 199 3.03 12.63 -7.60
C TRP A 199 3.33 11.68 -8.76
N ALA A 200 3.24 12.16 -10.01
CA ALA A 200 3.65 11.40 -11.19
C ALA A 200 5.12 11.00 -11.13
N GLU A 201 6.01 11.91 -10.73
CA GLU A 201 7.43 11.62 -10.56
C GLU A 201 7.66 10.56 -9.48
N ALA A 202 6.97 10.67 -8.34
CA ALA A 202 7.03 9.66 -7.29
C ALA A 202 6.59 8.27 -7.80
N CYS A 203 5.58 8.23 -8.67
CA CYS A 203 5.07 6.99 -9.29
C CYS A 203 6.02 6.36 -10.31
N ARG A 204 7.10 7.05 -10.72
CA ARG A 204 8.17 6.45 -11.54
C ARG A 204 9.11 5.56 -10.74
N TYR A 205 9.03 5.59 -9.42
CA TYR A 205 9.82 4.68 -8.61
C TYR A 205 9.36 3.25 -8.80
N ILE A 206 10.30 2.40 -9.21
CA ILE A 206 10.13 0.95 -9.34
C ILE A 206 11.34 0.32 -8.65
N PRO A 207 11.15 -0.60 -7.68
CA PRO A 207 12.23 -1.25 -6.95
C PRO A 207 13.33 -1.80 -7.87
N ALA A 208 14.59 -1.55 -7.53
CA ALA A 208 15.71 -1.93 -8.39
C ALA A 208 15.75 -3.44 -8.72
N PHE A 209 15.37 -4.31 -7.78
CA PHE A 209 15.43 -5.77 -7.96
C PHE A 209 14.36 -6.33 -8.92
N THR A 210 13.30 -5.56 -9.19
CA THR A 210 12.19 -5.97 -10.07
C THR A 210 12.49 -5.65 -11.52
N ARG A 211 13.31 -4.63 -11.80
CA ARG A 211 13.79 -4.35 -13.15
C ARG A 211 14.54 -5.56 -13.70
N ALA A 212 14.26 -5.96 -14.93
CA ALA A 212 15.03 -7.00 -15.60
C ALA A 212 16.49 -6.54 -15.65
N ARG A 213 17.44 -7.39 -15.26
CA ARG A 213 18.82 -7.16 -15.66
C ARG A 213 18.82 -7.28 -17.18
N ILE A 214 19.04 -6.16 -17.86
CA ILE A 214 19.49 -6.21 -19.25
C ILE A 214 20.80 -6.96 -19.17
N SER A 215 20.80 -8.23 -19.58
CA SER A 215 22.02 -8.97 -19.81
C SER A 215 22.72 -8.25 -20.96
N THR A 216 23.60 -7.31 -20.63
CA THR A 216 24.66 -6.89 -21.56
C THR A 216 25.50 -8.14 -21.82
N GLN A 217 25.17 -8.80 -22.93
CA GLN A 217 26.09 -9.72 -23.61
C GLN A 217 27.27 -8.93 -24.15
#